data_AF-A0A085ZSA0-F1
#
_entry.id   AF-A0A085ZSA0-F1
#
_cell.length_a   1.000
_cell.length_b   1.000
_cell.length_c   1.000
_cell.angle_alpha   90.00
_cell.angle_beta   90.00
_cell.angle_gamma   90.00
#
_symmetry.space_group_name_H-M   'P 1'
#
loop_
_entity.id
_entity.type
_entity.pdbx_description
1 polymer ?
#
loop_
_entity_poly.entity_id
_entity_poly.type
_entity_poly.pdbx_seq_one_letter_code
_entity_poly.pdbx_strand_id
1 'polypeptide(L)'
;MKESDKNIEQLIEKMMTEDKLQSPSFDFTSKIMTQVLIFEEKKLKTYKPLISKSVWIFIGAALTALVIYASLFSGTENNLEIGKIYTDKIADAFSGIHFSKNIMYALLIVPFMILIQIGVLKSYFDKKYEL
;
A
#
# COMPACT_ATOMS: atom_id res chain seq x y z
N MET A 1 -58.17 37.86 -11.66
CA MET A 1 -56.95 37.94 -12.50
C MET A 1 -57.11 39.10 -13.45
N LYS A 2 -56.12 39.98 -13.62
CA LYS A 2 -56.19 41.02 -14.65
C LYS A 2 -55.98 40.36 -16.01
N GLU A 3 -56.64 40.85 -17.04
CA GLU A 3 -56.57 40.29 -18.41
C GLU A 3 -55.13 40.26 -18.96
N SER A 4 -54.28 41.19 -18.49
CA SER A 4 -52.84 41.24 -18.77
C SER A 4 -52.09 39.98 -18.34
N ASP A 5 -52.42 39.43 -17.17
CA ASP A 5 -51.68 38.31 -16.58
C ASP A 5 -51.91 37.03 -17.40
N LYS A 6 -53.14 36.87 -17.89
CA LYS A 6 -53.55 35.74 -18.74
C LYS A 6 -52.83 35.75 -20.10
N ASN A 7 -52.60 36.93 -20.67
CA ASN A 7 -51.87 37.07 -21.94
C ASN A 7 -50.39 36.72 -21.78
N ILE A 8 -49.77 37.08 -20.64
CA ILE A 8 -48.39 36.72 -20.32
C ILE A 8 -48.26 35.20 -20.16
N GLU A 9 -49.21 34.57 -19.46
CA GLU A 9 -49.23 33.12 -19.24
C GLU A 9 -49.34 32.35 -20.56
N GLN A 10 -50.21 32.79 -21.48
CA GLN A 10 -50.33 32.20 -22.83
C GLN A 10 -49.08 32.40 -23.69
N LEU A 11 -48.36 33.52 -23.51
CA LEU A 11 -47.07 33.76 -24.18
C LEU A 11 -45.97 32.82 -23.68
N ILE A 12 -45.92 32.57 -22.37
CA ILE A 12 -44.96 31.64 -21.76
C ILE A 12 -45.26 30.21 -22.20
N GLU A 13 -46.53 29.80 -22.16
CA GLU A 13 -46.97 28.47 -22.59
C GLU A 13 -46.65 28.22 -24.07
N LYS A 14 -46.90 29.22 -24.93
CA LYS A 14 -46.56 29.15 -26.35
C LYS A 14 -45.05 29.04 -26.58
N MET A 15 -44.23 29.84 -25.88
CA MET A 15 -42.76 29.73 -25.97
C MET A 15 -42.26 28.34 -25.51
N MET A 16 -42.77 27.82 -24.39
CA MET A 16 -42.37 26.49 -23.90
C MET A 16 -42.81 25.34 -24.82
N THR A 17 -43.91 25.52 -25.55
CA THR A 17 -44.44 24.49 -26.47
C THR A 17 -43.73 24.51 -27.82
N GLU A 18 -43.31 25.69 -28.28
CA GLU A 18 -42.54 25.86 -29.53
C GLU A 18 -41.07 25.44 -29.38
N ASP A 19 -40.52 25.50 -28.17
CA ASP A 19 -39.21 24.95 -27.88
C ASP A 19 -39.25 23.41 -27.91
N LYS A 20 -38.73 22.85 -29.01
CA LYS A 20 -38.58 21.40 -29.16
C LYS A 20 -37.70 20.88 -28.04
N LEU A 21 -38.25 20.02 -27.18
CA LEU A 21 -37.53 19.34 -26.10
C LEU A 21 -36.20 18.80 -26.64
N GLN A 22 -35.09 19.35 -26.14
CA GLN A 22 -33.76 18.91 -26.52
C GLN A 22 -33.56 17.48 -26.00
N SER A 23 -33.83 16.50 -26.85
CA SER A 23 -33.55 15.12 -26.52
C SER A 23 -32.05 14.88 -26.64
N PRO A 24 -31.43 14.17 -25.69
CA PRO A 24 -30.05 13.76 -25.85
C PRO A 24 -29.88 12.98 -27.15
N SER A 25 -28.68 13.02 -27.73
CA SER A 25 -28.32 12.18 -28.87
C SER A 25 -28.62 10.71 -28.57
N PHE A 26 -28.98 9.94 -29.59
CA PHE A 26 -29.26 8.49 -29.47
C PHE A 26 -28.19 7.73 -28.66
N ASP A 27 -26.91 8.10 -28.82
CA ASP A 27 -25.78 7.44 -28.14
C ASP A 27 -25.36 8.06 -26.81
N PHE A 28 -26.13 9.01 -26.26
CA PHE A 28 -25.75 9.76 -25.06
C PHE A 28 -25.47 8.84 -23.87
N THR A 29 -26.39 7.92 -23.59
CA THR A 29 -26.26 6.96 -22.49
C THR A 29 -25.03 6.06 -22.68
N SER A 30 -24.80 5.57 -23.90
CA SER A 30 -23.60 4.76 -24.21
C SER A 30 -22.32 5.55 -23.96
N LYS A 31 -22.22 6.79 -24.46
CA LYS A 31 -21.01 7.61 -24.28
C LYS A 31 -20.72 7.93 -22.81
N ILE A 32 -21.76 8.25 -22.04
CA ILE A 32 -21.62 8.50 -20.61
C ILE A 32 -21.22 7.22 -19.88
N MET A 33 -21.88 6.09 -20.15
CA MET A 33 -21.55 4.82 -19.50
C MET A 33 -20.13 4.37 -19.82
N THR A 34 -19.66 4.52 -21.06
CA THR A 34 -18.27 4.24 -21.43
C THR A 34 -17.29 5.12 -20.66
N GLN A 35 -17.57 6.42 -20.52
CA GLN A 35 -16.71 7.33 -19.76
C GLN A 35 -16.73 7.03 -18.26
N VAL A 36 -17.87 6.65 -17.70
CA VAL A 36 -18.01 6.23 -16.30
C VAL A 36 -17.18 4.98 -16.04
N LEU A 37 -17.28 3.94 -16.88
CA LEU A 37 -16.50 2.70 -16.74
C LEU A 37 -14.99 2.98 -16.81
N ILE A 38 -14.55 3.79 -17.77
CA ILE A 38 -13.12 4.18 -17.88
C ILE A 38 -12.65 4.96 -16.64
N PHE A 39 -13.51 5.81 -16.07
CA PHE A 39 -13.16 6.60 -14.89
C PHE A 39 -13.17 5.75 -13.61
N GLU A 40 -14.07 4.76 -13.55
CA GLU A 40 -14.14 3.77 -12.47
C GLU A 40 -12.91 2.88 -12.49
N GLU A 41 -12.54 2.28 -13.63
CA GLU A 41 -11.30 1.52 -13.81
C GLU A 41 -10.05 2.33 -13.46
N LYS A 42 -10.00 3.62 -13.79
CA LYS A 42 -8.89 4.51 -13.41
C LYS A 42 -8.85 4.85 -11.92
N LYS A 43 -10.00 4.86 -11.24
CA LYS A 43 -10.07 4.93 -9.76
C LYS A 43 -9.62 3.60 -9.13
N LEU A 44 -9.79 2.47 -9.83
CA LEU A 44 -9.14 1.20 -9.53
C LEU A 44 -7.66 1.26 -9.93
N LYS A 45 -6.92 2.26 -9.46
CA LYS A 45 -5.45 2.22 -9.51
C LYS A 45 -5.03 1.06 -8.62
N THR A 46 -4.92 -0.13 -9.21
CA THR A 46 -4.41 -1.35 -8.57
C THR A 46 -3.14 -0.97 -7.83
N TYR A 47 -3.17 -1.15 -6.51
CA TYR A 47 -1.99 -0.98 -5.69
C TYR A 47 -0.97 -2.03 -6.12
N LYS A 48 -0.01 -1.62 -6.96
CA LYS A 48 1.12 -2.46 -7.32
C LYS A 48 2.14 -2.32 -6.20
N PRO A 49 2.36 -3.34 -5.35
CA PRO A 49 3.29 -3.22 -4.26
C PRO A 49 4.69 -2.91 -4.81
N LEU A 50 5.37 -1.93 -4.20
CA LEU A 50 6.71 -1.45 -4.61
C LEU A 50 7.74 -2.59 -4.72
N ILE A 51 7.54 -3.63 -3.91
CA ILE A 51 8.35 -4.85 -3.86
C ILE A 51 7.39 -6.05 -3.90
N SER A 52 7.64 -7.00 -4.81
CA SER A 52 6.81 -8.20 -4.94
C SER A 52 6.90 -9.09 -3.69
N LYS A 53 5.85 -9.89 -3.44
CA LYS A 53 5.80 -10.79 -2.27
C LYS A 53 6.99 -11.77 -2.26
N SER A 54 7.42 -12.24 -3.43
CA SER A 54 8.57 -13.13 -3.58
C SER A 54 9.90 -12.46 -3.17
N VAL A 55 10.08 -11.18 -3.48
CA VAL A 55 11.30 -10.44 -3.11
C VAL A 55 11.38 -10.22 -1.61
N TRP A 56 10.24 -9.99 -0.94
CA TRP A 56 10.20 -9.91 0.54
C TRP A 56 10.58 -11.22 1.22
N ILE A 57 10.10 -12.36 0.70
CA ILE A 57 10.49 -13.69 1.19
C ILE A 57 11.98 -13.92 0.99
N PHE A 58 12.51 -13.52 -0.17
CA PHE A 58 13.95 -13.64 -0.47
C PHE A 58 14.80 -12.78 0.48
N ILE A 59 14.39 -11.53 0.75
CA ILE A 59 15.06 -10.66 1.74
C ILE A 59 15.07 -11.32 3.12
N GLY A 60 13.93 -11.85 3.56
CA GLY A 60 13.82 -12.51 4.87
C GLY A 60 14.71 -13.75 4.95
N ALA A 61 14.67 -14.60 3.93
CA ALA A 61 15.50 -15.80 3.85
C ALA A 61 17.01 -15.47 3.84
N ALA A 62 17.42 -14.48 3.05
CA ALA A 62 18.82 -14.04 2.99
C ALA A 62 19.31 -13.49 4.34
N LEU A 63 18.51 -12.67 5.01
CA LEU A 63 18.85 -12.14 6.33
C LEU A 63 18.97 -13.26 7.36
N THR A 64 18.03 -14.21 7.34
CA THR A 64 18.03 -15.36 8.26
C THR A 64 19.24 -16.26 8.02
N ALA A 65 19.56 -16.54 6.75
CA ALA A 65 20.74 -17.31 6.38
C ALA A 65 22.04 -16.63 6.82
N LEU A 66 22.12 -15.30 6.72
CA LEU A 66 23.28 -14.53 7.17
C LEU A 66 23.45 -14.58 8.69
N VAL A 67 22.36 -14.51 9.46
CA VAL A 67 22.38 -14.67 10.92
C VAL A 67 22.80 -16.09 11.31
N ILE A 68 22.27 -17.11 10.64
CA ILE A 68 22.63 -18.51 10.88
C ILE A 68 24.11 -18.74 10.55
N TYR A 69 24.57 -18.24 9.40
CA TYR A 69 25.97 -18.33 8.99
C TYR A 69 26.87 -17.64 10.01
N ALA A 70 26.55 -16.39 10.39
CA ALA A 70 27.30 -15.67 11.39
C ALA A 70 27.34 -16.41 12.72
N SER A 71 26.24 -17.02 13.16
CA SER A 71 26.18 -17.77 14.44
C SER A 71 26.92 -19.10 14.42
N LEU A 72 27.01 -19.78 13.26
CA LEU A 72 27.71 -21.05 13.11
C LEU A 72 29.21 -20.85 12.90
N PHE A 73 29.60 -19.77 12.22
CA PHE A 73 30.99 -19.46 11.87
C PHE A 73 31.62 -18.37 12.74
N SER A 74 30.91 -17.81 13.72
CA SER A 74 31.44 -16.83 14.69
C SER A 74 32.57 -17.36 15.59
N GLY A 75 32.90 -18.65 15.50
CA GLY A 75 34.03 -19.27 16.21
C GLY A 75 35.26 -19.54 15.33
N THR A 76 35.24 -19.23 14.03
CA THR A 76 36.44 -19.32 13.18
C THR A 76 37.14 -17.97 13.20
N GLU A 77 38.41 -17.98 13.62
CA GLU A 77 39.29 -16.82 13.69
C GLU A 77 39.57 -16.28 12.29
N ASN A 78 38.61 -15.57 11.72
CA ASN A 78 38.76 -14.90 10.44
C ASN A 78 39.53 -13.62 10.74
N ASN A 79 40.79 -13.53 10.32
CA ASN A 79 41.68 -12.36 10.46
C ASN A 79 41.21 -11.16 9.62
N LEU A 80 39.98 -10.71 9.82
CA LEU A 80 39.42 -9.49 9.24
C LEU A 80 39.70 -8.35 10.22
N GLU A 81 40.90 -7.75 10.13
CA GLU A 81 41.34 -6.64 10.98
C GLU A 81 40.35 -5.46 11.02
N ILE A 82 39.58 -5.27 9.93
CA ILE A 82 38.53 -4.27 9.84
C ILE A 82 37.35 -4.62 10.75
N GLY A 83 37.01 -5.91 10.90
CA GLY A 83 35.94 -6.36 11.79
C GLY A 83 36.28 -6.13 13.26
N LYS A 84 37.51 -6.48 13.67
CA LYS A 84 37.98 -6.40 15.06
C LYS A 84 37.80 -5.02 15.69
N ILE A 85 38.17 -3.93 14.99
CA ILE A 85 38.07 -2.57 15.55
C ILE A 85 36.62 -2.15 15.83
N TYR A 86 35.66 -2.55 14.98
CA TYR A 86 34.25 -2.24 15.18
C TYR A 86 33.61 -3.18 16.20
N THR A 87 33.92 -4.47 16.16
CA THR A 87 33.41 -5.42 17.17
C THR A 87 33.93 -5.11 18.55
N ASP A 88 35.19 -4.69 18.71
CA ASP A 88 35.77 -4.38 20.03
C ASP A 88 35.16 -3.11 20.62
N LYS A 89 34.92 -2.07 19.81
CA LYS A 89 34.21 -0.85 20.28
C LYS A 89 32.76 -1.12 20.66
N ILE A 90 32.07 -1.97 19.90
CA ILE A 90 30.70 -2.37 20.21
C ILE A 90 30.72 -3.25 21.46
N ALA A 91 31.60 -4.24 21.53
CA ALA A 91 31.74 -5.11 22.69
C ALA A 91 32.06 -4.32 23.97
N ASP A 92 32.94 -3.32 23.92
CA ASP A 92 33.22 -2.42 25.04
C ASP A 92 31.99 -1.59 25.44
N ALA A 93 31.23 -1.05 24.48
CA ALA A 93 30.01 -0.30 24.74
C ALA A 93 28.89 -1.16 25.35
N PHE A 94 28.88 -2.47 25.06
CA PHE A 94 27.93 -3.45 25.59
C PHE A 94 28.52 -4.32 26.72
N SER A 95 29.76 -4.10 27.14
CA SER A 95 30.49 -4.94 28.12
C SER A 95 29.88 -4.90 29.52
N GLY A 96 29.21 -3.79 29.87
CA GLY A 96 28.46 -3.65 31.11
C GLY A 96 27.07 -4.32 31.09
N ILE A 97 26.63 -4.83 29.93
CA ILE A 97 25.30 -5.40 29.75
C ILE A 97 25.44 -6.92 29.69
N HIS A 98 25.12 -7.57 30.81
CA HIS A 98 25.13 -9.02 30.89
C HIS A 98 23.90 -9.59 30.15
N PHE A 99 24.04 -9.88 28.86
CA PHE A 99 22.99 -10.51 28.08
C PHE A 99 22.79 -11.96 28.55
N SER A 100 21.72 -12.21 29.30
CA SER A 100 21.26 -13.58 29.58
C SER A 100 20.89 -14.31 28.29
N LYS A 101 20.97 -15.65 28.30
CA LYS A 101 20.56 -16.46 27.14
C LYS A 101 19.13 -16.12 26.67
N ASN A 102 18.22 -15.86 27.62
CA ASN A 102 16.84 -15.52 27.30
C ASN A 102 16.71 -14.17 26.57
N ILE A 103 17.48 -13.15 26.95
CA ILE A 103 17.43 -11.86 26.26
C ILE A 103 18.06 -11.94 24.87
N MET A 104 19.07 -12.80 24.68
CA MET A 104 19.67 -13.07 23.36
C MET A 104 18.65 -13.73 22.41
N TYR A 105 17.92 -14.74 22.89
CA TYR A 105 16.85 -15.38 22.11
C TYR A 105 15.69 -14.42 21.82
N ALA A 106 15.30 -13.60 22.80
CA ALA A 106 14.26 -12.59 22.61
C ALA A 106 14.67 -11.54 21.57
N LEU A 107 15.92 -11.09 21.59
CA LEU A 107 16.46 -10.12 20.63
C LEU A 107 16.41 -10.63 19.19
N LEU A 108 16.45 -11.96 18.98
CA LEU A 108 16.39 -12.59 17.66
C LEU A 108 14.93 -12.86 17.24
N ILE A 109 14.10 -13.34 18.17
CA ILE A 109 12.69 -13.69 17.91
C ILE A 109 11.81 -12.46 17.67
N VAL A 110 12.01 -11.38 18.41
CA VAL A 110 11.20 -10.15 18.29
C VAL A 110 11.24 -9.55 16.89
N PRO A 111 12.41 -9.25 16.29
CA PRO A 111 12.47 -8.71 14.93
C PRO A 111 11.95 -9.70 13.89
N PHE A 112 12.18 -11.01 14.08
CA PHE A 112 11.62 -12.04 13.22
C PHE A 112 10.08 -12.03 13.23
N MET A 113 9.48 -11.90 14.42
CA MET A 113 8.02 -11.76 14.58
C MET A 113 7.49 -10.48 13.94
N ILE A 114 8.22 -9.37 14.06
CA ILE A 114 7.85 -8.09 13.42
C ILE A 114 7.85 -8.23 11.89
N LEU A 115 8.83 -8.92 11.30
CA LEU A 115 8.85 -9.18 9.85
C LEU A 115 7.63 -9.99 9.40
N ILE A 116 7.24 -11.02 10.16
CA ILE A 116 6.02 -11.79 9.90
C ILE A 116 4.79 -10.89 10.02
N GLN A 117 4.71 -10.06 11.07
CA GLN A 117 3.59 -9.15 11.28
C GLN A 117 3.44 -8.15 10.15
N ILE A 118 4.54 -7.56 9.63
CA ILE A 118 4.50 -6.72 8.43
C ILE A 118 3.94 -7.49 7.23
N GLY A 119 4.36 -8.74 7.03
CA GLY A 119 3.86 -9.59 5.95
C GLY A 119 2.35 -9.87 6.05
N VAL A 120 1.87 -10.20 7.25
CA VAL A 120 0.44 -10.44 7.52
C VAL A 120 -0.36 -9.16 7.35
N LEU A 121 0.11 -8.03 7.88
CA LEU A 121 -0.58 -6.75 7.80
C LEU A 121 -0.66 -6.26 6.34
N LYS A 122 0.43 -6.44 5.58
CA LYS A 122 0.45 -6.17 4.14
C LYS A 122 -0.53 -7.08 3.38
N SER A 123 -0.61 -8.37 3.72
CA SER A 123 -1.56 -9.29 3.11
C SER A 123 -3.02 -8.92 3.45
N TYR A 124 -3.28 -8.52 4.69
CA TYR A 124 -4.59 -8.07 5.15
C TYR A 124 -5.02 -6.79 4.44
N PHE A 125 -4.13 -5.80 4.29
CA PHE A 125 -4.43 -4.57 3.56
C PHE A 125 -4.54 -4.79 2.06
N ASP A 126 -3.70 -5.65 1.46
CA ASP A 126 -3.85 -6.06 0.05
C ASP A 126 -5.26 -6.63 -0.17
N LYS A 127 -5.76 -7.48 0.74
CA LYS A 127 -7.09 -8.12 0.64
C LYS A 127 -8.27 -7.21 1.00
N LYS A 128 -8.06 -6.24 1.89
CA LYS A 128 -9.07 -5.24 2.29
C LYS A 128 -9.26 -4.16 1.22
N TYR A 129 -8.22 -3.91 0.44
CA TYR A 129 -8.23 -2.97 -0.69
C TYR A 129 -8.21 -3.70 -2.05
N GLU A 130 -8.56 -4.98 -2.09
CA GLU A 130 -8.96 -5.66 -3.32
C GLU A 130 -10.24 -4.98 -3.85
N LEU A 131 -10.06 -4.18 -4.90
CA LEU A 131 -11.00 -4.02 -6.00
C LEU A 131 -10.58 -5.02 -7.09
#